data_AF-A0A0P8C310-F1
#
_entry.id   AF-A0A0P8C310-F1
#
_cell.length_a   1.000
_cell.length_b   1.000
_cell.length_c   1.000
_cell.angle_alpha   90.00
_cell.angle_beta   90.00
_cell.angle_gamma   90.00
#
_symmetry.space_group_name_H-M   'P 1'
#
loop_
_entity.id
_entity.type
_entity.pdbx_description
1 polymer ?
#
loop_
_entity_poly.entity_id
_entity_poly.type
_entity_poly.pdbx_seq_one_letter_code
_entity_poly.pdbx_strand_id
1 'polypeptide(L)'
;MFKKAPRAEVKLEGWGGEREVGVRGLDRNDEKPNYPLMNELNRLRDTLRSHLSWHGARLNFVCLFLMALFQAKTVNLAELATVFANPVQISSNYKRLQRFLGKFDFDLTEIARFVVSLIDIPQPWTLSLDRTCWSLGQTHFNILMLAVVHEGIAFPLLWTMLDKKGNSRRTHGLVRPL
;
A
#
# COMPACT_ATOMS: atom_id res chain seq x y z
N MET A 1 -3.16 -31.73 -20.86
CA MET A 1 -3.87 -32.60 -19.91
C MET A 1 -3.49 -32.17 -18.49
N PHE A 2 -4.22 -31.22 -17.91
CA PHE A 2 -3.93 -30.71 -16.56
C PHE A 2 -4.84 -31.44 -15.56
N LYS A 3 -4.23 -32.16 -14.60
CA LYS A 3 -4.97 -32.85 -13.54
C LYS A 3 -5.45 -31.82 -12.51
N LYS A 4 -6.77 -31.75 -12.34
CA LYS A 4 -7.48 -30.94 -11.34
C LYS A 4 -7.29 -31.60 -9.96
N ALA A 5 -6.78 -30.88 -8.97
CA ALA A 5 -6.75 -31.35 -7.58
C ALA A 5 -8.18 -31.35 -7.00
N PRO A 6 -8.56 -32.33 -6.16
CA PRO A 6 -9.93 -32.46 -5.65
C PRO A 6 -10.23 -31.40 -4.59
N ARG A 7 -11.47 -30.90 -4.67
CA ARG A 7 -12.12 -29.97 -3.75
C ARG A 7 -12.45 -30.71 -2.46
N ALA A 8 -11.86 -30.32 -1.33
CA ALA A 8 -12.26 -30.84 -0.03
C ALA A 8 -13.62 -30.26 0.35
N GLU A 9 -14.64 -31.13 0.46
CA GLU A 9 -15.90 -30.83 1.12
C GLU A 9 -15.71 -30.96 2.64
N VAL A 10 -15.99 -29.89 3.37
CA VAL A 10 -16.02 -29.93 4.84
C VAL A 10 -17.43 -30.30 5.26
N LYS A 11 -17.57 -31.49 5.82
CA LYS A 11 -18.80 -32.01 6.42
C LYS A 11 -19.06 -31.28 7.75
N LEU A 12 -20.14 -30.53 7.84
CA LEU A 12 -20.59 -29.88 9.07
C LEU A 12 -21.49 -30.85 9.84
N GLU A 13 -20.93 -31.56 10.82
CA GLU A 13 -21.71 -32.28 11.85
C GLU A 13 -21.31 -31.80 13.25
N GLY A 14 -22.32 -31.45 14.05
CA GLY A 14 -22.25 -31.47 15.52
C GLY A 14 -21.74 -30.20 16.21
N TRP A 15 -22.56 -29.14 16.28
CA TRP A 15 -22.37 -28.05 17.25
C TRP A 15 -23.01 -28.42 18.58
N GLY A 16 -22.18 -28.75 19.57
CA GLY A 16 -22.58 -28.93 20.96
C GLY A 16 -21.34 -29.03 21.85
N GLY A 17 -21.11 -27.99 22.65
CA GLY A 17 -20.11 -27.99 23.72
C GLY A 17 -19.03 -26.93 23.54
N GLU A 18 -19.16 -25.85 24.31
CA GLU A 18 -18.06 -24.95 24.64
C GLU A 18 -16.85 -25.76 25.12
N ARG A 19 -15.73 -25.64 24.40
CA ARG A 19 -14.40 -25.97 24.91
C ARG A 19 -13.45 -24.88 24.45
N GLU A 20 -12.76 -24.28 25.41
CA GLU A 20 -11.61 -23.41 25.19
C GLU A 20 -10.67 -24.05 24.15
N VAL A 21 -10.53 -23.41 23.00
CA VAL A 21 -9.55 -23.84 21.99
C VAL A 21 -8.19 -23.38 22.47
N GLY A 22 -7.54 -24.24 23.25
CA GLY A 22 -6.11 -24.15 23.52
C GLY A 22 -5.36 -24.19 22.19
N VAL A 23 -4.76 -23.06 21.82
CA VAL A 23 -3.85 -22.97 20.67
C VAL A 23 -2.55 -23.67 21.05
N ARG A 24 -2.54 -25.00 20.94
CA ARG A 24 -1.33 -25.83 21.00
C ARG A 24 -0.88 -26.12 19.58
N GLY A 25 0.29 -25.61 19.22
CA GLY A 25 0.96 -25.91 17.95
C GLY A 25 1.51 -24.71 17.20
N LEU A 26 2.21 -23.80 17.87
CA LEU A 26 3.21 -22.92 17.24
C LEU A 26 4.46 -22.90 18.13
N ASP A 27 4.95 -24.08 18.48
CA ASP A 27 6.35 -24.27 18.84
C ASP A 27 7.06 -24.80 17.61
N ARG A 28 7.37 -23.87 16.70
CA ARG A 28 8.49 -24.03 15.80
C ARG A 28 9.52 -23.01 16.21
N ASN A 29 10.75 -23.46 16.40
CA ASN A 29 11.96 -22.65 16.29
C ASN A 29 12.06 -22.09 14.86
N ASP A 30 11.09 -21.27 14.46
CA ASP A 30 11.14 -20.44 13.27
C ASP A 30 11.89 -19.18 13.72
N GLU A 31 13.04 -18.90 13.12
CA GLU A 31 13.77 -17.64 13.28
C GLU A 31 12.78 -16.49 13.41
N LYS A 32 12.80 -15.77 14.55
CA LYS A 32 12.00 -14.56 14.67
C LYS A 32 12.32 -13.70 13.46
N PRO A 33 11.32 -13.25 12.68
CA PRO A 33 11.56 -12.47 11.48
C PRO A 33 12.53 -11.36 11.86
N ASN A 34 13.65 -11.26 11.14
CA ASN A 34 14.72 -10.32 11.41
C ASN A 34 14.07 -8.95 11.67
N TYR A 35 13.96 -8.57 12.96
CA TYR A 35 13.39 -7.29 13.33
C TYR A 35 14.19 -6.27 12.53
N PRO A 36 13.55 -5.29 11.87
CA PRO A 36 14.30 -4.21 11.25
C PRO A 36 15.32 -3.75 12.28
N LEU A 37 16.61 -3.78 11.92
CA LEU A 37 17.67 -3.26 12.79
C LEU A 37 17.16 -1.91 13.27
N MET A 38 16.95 -1.76 14.58
CA MET A 38 16.24 -0.62 15.17
C MET A 38 16.80 0.73 14.65
N ASN A 39 18.08 0.72 14.31
CA ASN A 39 18.81 1.80 13.66
C ASN A 39 18.23 2.22 12.30
N GLU A 40 17.87 1.28 11.42
CA GLU A 40 17.29 1.58 10.11
C GLU A 40 15.88 2.15 10.23
N LEU A 41 15.07 1.65 11.16
CA LEU A 41 13.76 2.23 11.46
C LEU A 41 13.89 3.67 11.98
N ASN A 42 14.88 3.93 12.86
CA ASN A 42 15.12 5.27 13.37
C ASN A 42 15.56 6.23 12.25
N ARG A 43 16.48 5.79 11.37
CA ARG A 43 16.92 6.57 10.20
C ARG A 43 15.75 6.92 9.29
N LEU A 44 14.96 5.93 8.89
CA LEU A 44 13.77 6.15 8.06
C LEU A 44 12.80 7.12 8.72
N ARG A 45 12.55 6.96 10.03
CA ARG A 45 11.66 7.84 10.77
C ARG A 45 12.18 9.28 10.81
N ASP A 46 13.48 9.46 11.00
CA ASP A 46 14.09 10.78 11.10
C ASP A 46 14.11 11.48 9.73
N THR A 47 14.35 10.73 8.64
CA THR A 47 14.14 11.24 7.26
C THR A 47 12.70 11.61 7.01
N LEU A 48 11.72 10.76 7.36
CA LEU A 48 10.31 11.11 7.16
C LEU A 48 9.89 12.33 8.00
N ARG A 49 10.43 12.47 9.21
CA ARG A 49 10.14 13.60 10.11
C ARG A 49 10.62 14.95 9.56
N SER A 50 11.71 15.00 8.80
CA SER A 50 12.19 16.28 8.23
C SER A 50 11.29 16.81 7.12
N HIS A 51 10.44 15.96 6.54
CA HIS A 51 9.58 16.33 5.41
C HIS A 51 8.08 16.27 5.72
N LEU A 52 7.68 15.47 6.72
CA LEU A 52 6.29 15.25 7.10
C LEU A 52 6.04 15.74 8.52
N SER A 53 5.08 16.65 8.66
CA SER A 53 4.62 17.23 9.93
C SER A 53 3.74 16.27 10.76
N TRP A 54 3.87 14.96 10.54
CA TRP A 54 2.99 13.96 11.13
C TRP A 54 3.37 13.65 12.57
N HIS A 55 2.37 13.31 13.39
CA HIS A 55 2.62 12.82 14.74
C HIS A 55 3.52 11.57 14.70
N GLY A 56 4.52 11.50 15.60
CA GLY A 56 5.44 10.37 15.73
C GLY A 56 4.81 8.97 15.71
N ALA A 57 3.60 8.76 16.23
CA ALA A 57 2.91 7.47 16.14
C ALA A 57 2.57 7.07 14.69
N ARG A 58 2.22 8.05 13.85
CA ARG A 58 1.93 7.88 12.42
C ARG A 58 3.22 7.62 11.64
N LEU A 59 4.28 8.41 11.90
CA LEU A 59 5.60 8.18 11.31
C LEU A 59 6.11 6.78 11.62
N ASN A 60 6.03 6.36 12.88
CA ASN A 60 6.45 5.02 13.30
C ASN A 60 5.61 3.93 12.63
N PHE A 61 4.30 4.14 12.48
CA PHE A 61 3.45 3.21 11.74
C PHE A 61 3.90 3.08 10.28
N VAL A 62 4.13 4.19 9.58
CA VAL A 62 4.57 4.19 8.17
C VAL A 62 5.90 3.47 8.02
N CYS A 63 6.85 3.71 8.91
CA CYS A 63 8.14 3.02 8.88
C CYS A 63 7.96 1.50 8.97
N LEU A 64 7.18 1.03 9.95
CA LEU A 64 6.87 -0.40 10.11
C LEU A 64 6.10 -0.96 8.91
N PHE A 65 5.17 -0.17 8.34
CA PHE A 65 4.39 -0.55 7.17
C PHE A 65 5.24 -0.69 5.92
N LEU A 66 6.17 0.24 5.67
CA LEU A 66 7.12 0.16 4.56
C LEU A 66 8.03 -1.08 4.69
N MET A 67 8.53 -1.35 5.89
CA MET A 67 9.31 -2.58 6.13
C MET A 67 8.50 -3.84 5.85
N ALA A 68 7.25 -3.89 6.30
CA ALA A 68 6.34 -5.00 6.02
C ALA A 68 6.06 -5.17 4.51
N LEU A 69 5.87 -4.06 3.78
CA LEU A 69 5.68 -4.08 2.32
C LEU A 69 6.91 -4.64 1.60
N PHE A 70 8.12 -4.23 1.98
CA PHE A 70 9.35 -4.75 1.37
C PHE A 70 9.58 -6.22 1.69
N GLN A 71 9.25 -6.65 2.91
CA GLN A 71 9.41 -8.03 3.34
C GLN A 71 8.40 -8.96 2.66
N ALA A 72 7.13 -8.58 2.65
CA ALA A 72 6.04 -9.43 2.13
C ALA A 72 5.83 -9.29 0.62
N LYS A 73 6.30 -8.19 0.00
CA LYS A 73 6.18 -7.90 -1.45
C LYS A 73 4.74 -7.98 -1.97
N THR A 74 3.79 -7.57 -1.12
CA THR A 74 2.35 -7.68 -1.34
C THR A 74 1.65 -6.51 -0.67
N VAL A 75 0.48 -6.13 -1.18
CA VAL A 75 -0.40 -5.12 -0.58
C VAL A 75 -1.55 -5.73 0.22
N ASN A 76 -1.59 -7.07 0.32
CA ASN A 76 -2.60 -7.78 1.08
C ASN A 76 -2.41 -7.54 2.59
N LEU A 77 -3.35 -6.84 3.23
CA LEU A 77 -3.24 -6.48 4.65
C LEU A 77 -3.17 -7.69 5.58
N ALA A 78 -3.77 -8.83 5.22
CA ALA A 78 -3.70 -10.05 6.02
C ALA A 78 -2.29 -10.65 5.99
N GLU A 79 -1.63 -10.65 4.83
CA GLU A 79 -0.23 -11.07 4.66
C GLU A 79 0.71 -10.07 5.35
N LEU A 80 0.48 -8.77 5.20
CA LEU A 80 1.28 -7.75 5.88
C LEU A 80 1.20 -7.84 7.40
N ALA A 81 0.04 -8.24 7.95
CA ALA A 81 -0.12 -8.38 9.39
C ALA A 81 0.74 -9.49 10.01
N THR A 82 1.15 -10.50 9.22
CA THR A 82 1.99 -11.61 9.72
C THR A 82 3.45 -11.21 9.88
N VAL A 83 3.93 -10.26 9.06
CA VAL A 83 5.32 -9.75 9.09
C VAL A 83 5.46 -8.41 9.81
N PHE A 84 4.36 -7.84 10.30
CA PHE A 84 4.38 -6.53 10.95
C PHE A 84 5.18 -6.61 12.26
N ALA A 85 6.36 -5.98 12.29
CA ALA A 85 7.36 -6.10 13.35
C ALA A 85 6.92 -5.46 14.69
N ASN A 86 6.02 -6.15 15.41
CA ASN A 86 5.48 -5.75 16.70
C ASN A 86 5.10 -7.01 17.51
N PRO A 87 5.44 -7.13 18.81
CA PRO A 87 5.18 -8.33 19.63
C PRO A 87 3.69 -8.55 20.00
N VAL A 88 2.75 -8.22 19.12
CA VAL A 88 1.30 -8.30 19.36
C VAL A 88 0.67 -9.35 18.45
N GLN A 89 -0.50 -9.87 18.82
CA GLN A 89 -1.29 -10.78 18.00
C GLN A 89 -1.49 -10.25 16.56
N ILE A 90 -1.39 -11.13 15.57
CA ILE A 90 -1.56 -10.82 14.13
C ILE A 90 -2.91 -10.12 13.87
N SER A 91 -3.98 -10.54 14.54
CA SER A 91 -5.32 -9.94 14.44
C SER A 91 -5.33 -8.45 14.86
N SER A 92 -4.53 -8.09 15.86
CA SER A 92 -4.36 -6.71 16.30
C SER A 92 -3.56 -5.88 15.30
N ASN A 93 -2.53 -6.46 14.68
CA ASN A 93 -1.78 -5.81 13.60
C ASN A 93 -2.69 -5.55 12.38
N TYR A 94 -3.51 -6.54 12.00
CA TYR A 94 -4.48 -6.37 10.91
C TYR A 94 -5.46 -5.22 11.17
N LYS A 95 -6.06 -5.16 12.37
CA LYS A 95 -6.93 -4.03 12.77
C LYS A 95 -6.18 -2.69 12.81
N ARG A 96 -4.88 -2.69 13.13
CA ARG A 96 -4.04 -1.48 13.11
C ARG A 96 -3.83 -0.98 11.67
N LEU A 97 -3.51 -1.88 10.74
CA LEU A 97 -3.38 -1.57 9.31
C LEU A 97 -4.68 -0.96 8.75
N GLN A 98 -5.82 -1.64 9.00
CA GLN A 98 -7.13 -1.16 8.56
C GLN A 98 -7.48 0.21 9.13
N ARG A 99 -7.24 0.43 10.43
CA ARG A 99 -7.52 1.72 11.07
C ARG A 99 -6.67 2.85 10.50
N PHE A 100 -5.39 2.58 10.22
CA PHE A 100 -4.54 3.60 9.63
C PHE A 100 -5.00 3.93 8.21
N LEU A 101 -5.08 2.94 7.33
CA LEU A 101 -5.43 3.16 5.91
C LEU A 101 -6.87 3.68 5.70
N GLY A 102 -7.78 3.38 6.62
CA GLY A 102 -9.18 3.82 6.51
C GLY A 102 -9.50 5.16 7.18
N LYS A 103 -8.63 5.69 8.05
CA LYS A 103 -8.93 6.91 8.83
C LYS A 103 -7.87 7.99 8.73
N PHE A 104 -6.67 7.64 8.32
CA PHE A 104 -5.60 8.61 8.20
C PHE A 104 -5.64 9.24 6.80
N ASP A 105 -5.95 10.52 6.78
CA ASP A 105 -5.84 11.36 5.59
C ASP A 105 -4.53 12.16 5.64
N PHE A 106 -3.94 12.41 4.48
CA PHE A 106 -2.69 13.13 4.36
C PHE A 106 -2.73 14.14 3.21
N ASP A 107 -2.03 15.25 3.38
CA ASP A 107 -1.95 16.27 2.34
C ASP A 107 -1.08 15.77 1.17
N LEU A 108 -1.69 15.58 0.00
CA LEU A 108 -1.00 15.19 -1.23
C LEU A 108 0.10 16.19 -1.61
N THR A 109 -0.06 17.46 -1.24
CA THR A 109 0.97 18.49 -1.47
C THR A 109 2.19 18.27 -0.59
N GLU A 110 1.98 17.85 0.67
CA GLU A 110 3.07 17.50 1.59
C GLU A 110 3.84 16.28 1.05
N ILE A 111 3.13 15.26 0.56
CA ILE A 111 3.74 14.10 -0.10
C ILE A 111 4.50 14.50 -1.38
N ALA A 112 3.93 15.35 -2.23
CA ALA A 112 4.59 15.81 -3.45
C ALA A 112 5.90 16.54 -3.13
N ARG A 113 5.89 17.45 -2.14
CA ARG A 113 7.11 18.14 -1.68
C ARG A 113 8.14 17.15 -1.14
N PHE A 114 7.70 16.17 -0.35
CA PHE A 114 8.58 15.11 0.14
C PHE A 114 9.22 14.33 -1.00
N VAL A 115 8.44 13.86 -1.98
CA VAL A 115 8.94 13.12 -3.15
C VAL A 115 9.95 13.96 -3.92
N VAL A 116 9.64 15.23 -4.22
CA VAL A 116 10.57 16.15 -4.89
C VAL A 116 11.88 16.33 -4.11
N SER A 117 11.80 16.49 -2.79
CA SER A 117 13.00 16.65 -1.95
C SER A 117 13.82 15.36 -1.85
N LEU A 118 13.18 14.20 -1.97
CA LEU A 118 13.85 12.90 -1.91
C LEU A 118 14.59 12.59 -3.21
N ILE A 119 14.02 12.95 -4.36
CA ILE A 119 14.59 12.68 -5.68
C ILE A 119 15.62 13.74 -6.11
N ASP A 120 15.56 14.95 -5.55
CA ASP A 120 16.50 16.05 -5.78
C ASP A 120 16.80 16.33 -7.26
N ILE A 121 15.74 16.40 -8.08
CA ILE A 121 15.87 16.60 -9.53
C ILE A 121 16.11 18.08 -9.86
N PRO A 122 17.18 18.42 -10.59
CA PRO A 122 17.46 19.80 -10.99
C PRO A 122 16.39 20.33 -11.97
N GLN A 123 16.14 21.63 -11.90
CA GLN A 123 15.24 22.32 -12.83
C GLN A 123 15.93 22.65 -14.17
N PRO A 124 15.18 22.80 -15.27
CA PRO A 124 13.71 22.72 -15.37
C PRO A 124 13.18 21.28 -15.37
N TRP A 125 12.01 21.06 -14.78
CA TRP A 125 11.39 19.74 -14.73
C TRP A 125 10.61 19.41 -15.98
N THR A 126 10.69 18.14 -16.39
CA THR A 126 9.74 17.55 -17.34
C THR A 126 8.61 16.91 -16.56
N LEU A 127 7.36 17.26 -16.88
CA LEU A 127 6.18 16.69 -16.25
C LEU A 127 5.45 15.77 -17.22
N SER A 128 4.94 14.65 -16.69
CA SER A 128 4.05 13.74 -17.41
C SER A 128 2.71 13.65 -16.72
N LEU A 129 1.65 13.65 -17.53
CA LEU A 129 0.31 13.26 -17.11
C LEU A 129 -0.03 11.93 -17.76
N ASP A 130 -0.37 10.93 -16.94
CA ASP A 130 -0.79 9.61 -17.42
C ASP A 130 -2.11 9.20 -16.76
N ARG A 131 -2.91 8.41 -17.49
CA ARG A 131 -4.10 7.78 -16.94
C ARG A 131 -3.84 6.31 -16.72
N THR A 132 -4.00 5.85 -15.48
CA THR A 132 -3.95 4.43 -15.15
C THR A 132 -5.32 3.92 -14.69
N CYS A 133 -5.70 2.72 -15.12
CA CYS A 133 -6.95 2.09 -14.73
C CYS A 133 -6.66 0.81 -13.97
N TRP A 134 -6.94 0.80 -12.67
CA TRP A 134 -6.79 -0.37 -11.82
C TRP A 134 -8.16 -1.02 -11.63
N SER A 135 -8.19 -2.34 -11.50
CA SER A 135 -9.42 -3.08 -11.27
C SER A 135 -9.28 -3.94 -10.03
N LEU A 136 -10.20 -3.80 -9.08
CA LEU A 136 -10.32 -4.63 -7.90
C LEU A 136 -11.69 -5.33 -7.94
N GLY A 137 -11.69 -6.59 -8.38
CA GLY A 137 -12.94 -7.30 -8.67
C GLY A 137 -13.74 -6.56 -9.74
N GLN A 138 -14.94 -6.11 -9.41
CA GLN A 138 -15.83 -5.34 -10.31
C GLN A 138 -15.62 -3.83 -10.21
N THR A 139 -14.86 -3.36 -9.23
CA THR A 139 -14.60 -1.94 -9.02
C THR A 139 -13.43 -1.49 -9.89
N HIS A 140 -13.63 -0.45 -10.68
CA HIS A 140 -12.58 0.16 -11.50
C HIS A 140 -12.18 1.51 -10.94
N PHE A 141 -10.88 1.67 -10.73
CA PHE A 141 -10.24 2.88 -10.27
C PHE A 141 -9.54 3.53 -11.47
N ASN A 142 -10.12 4.61 -11.99
CA ASN A 142 -9.48 5.40 -13.02
C ASN A 142 -8.74 6.56 -12.34
N ILE A 143 -7.43 6.60 -12.46
CA ILE A 143 -6.55 7.52 -11.77
C ILE A 143 -5.83 8.36 -12.81
N LEU A 144 -5.96 9.68 -12.71
CA LEU A 144 -5.09 10.62 -13.42
C LEU A 144 -3.89 10.92 -12.51
N MET A 145 -2.69 10.64 -13.00
CA MET A 145 -1.44 10.79 -12.26
C MET A 145 -0.58 11.89 -12.91
N LEU A 146 -0.08 12.81 -12.09
CA LEU A 146 0.96 13.77 -12.44
C LEU A 146 2.28 13.28 -11.86
N ALA A 147 3.32 13.22 -12.69
CA ALA A 147 4.65 12.80 -12.30
C ALA A 147 5.73 13.72 -12.87
N VAL A 148 6.86 13.81 -12.18
CA VAL A 148 8.11 14.36 -12.73
C VAL A 148 8.85 13.24 -13.44
N VAL A 149 9.32 13.51 -14.66
CA VAL A 149 10.10 12.56 -15.45
C VAL A 149 11.56 12.95 -15.40
N HIS A 150 12.42 12.00 -15.03
CA HIS A 150 13.86 12.17 -15.01
C HIS A 150 14.55 10.84 -15.33
N GLU A 151 15.54 10.86 -16.23
CA GLU A 151 16.31 9.68 -16.65
C GLU A 151 15.43 8.48 -17.06
N GLY A 152 14.32 8.75 -17.75
CA GLY A 152 13.38 7.71 -18.21
C GLY A 152 12.47 7.13 -17.12
N ILE A 153 12.51 7.65 -15.90
CA ILE A 153 11.68 7.23 -14.76
C ILE A 153 10.66 8.33 -14.45
N ALA A 154 9.39 7.95 -14.27
CA ALA A 154 8.32 8.85 -13.82
C ALA A 154 8.09 8.71 -12.31
N PHE A 155 8.33 9.79 -11.56
CA PHE A 155 8.11 9.88 -10.12
C PHE A 155 6.74 10.53 -9.84
N PRO A 156 5.76 9.79 -9.29
CA PRO A 156 4.43 10.31 -9.04
C PRO A 156 4.45 11.41 -7.98
N LEU A 157 3.80 12.53 -8.26
CA LEU A 157 3.67 13.65 -7.34
C LEU A 157 2.24 13.78 -6.83
N LEU A 158 1.27 13.80 -7.73
CA LEU A 158 -0.14 14.03 -7.42
C LEU A 158 -0.99 13.07 -8.22
N TRP A 159 -2.17 12.75 -7.70
CA TRP A 159 -3.17 12.00 -8.44
C TRP A 159 -4.57 12.41 -8.04
N THR A 160 -5.52 12.14 -8.93
CA THR A 160 -6.95 12.29 -8.64
C THR A 160 -7.74 11.12 -9.24
N MET A 161 -8.83 10.78 -8.57
CA MET A 161 -9.79 9.79 -9.07
C MET A 161 -10.67 10.43 -10.14
N LEU A 162 -10.81 9.76 -11.28
CA LEU A 162 -11.71 10.18 -12.35
C LEU A 162 -13.03 9.42 -12.25
N ASP A 163 -14.15 10.14 -12.32
CA ASP A 163 -15.51 9.58 -12.18
C ASP A 163 -15.91 8.59 -13.29
N LYS A 164 -15.18 8.57 -14.42
CA LYS A 164 -15.58 7.84 -15.63
C LYS A 164 -14.60 6.73 -15.98
N LYS A 165 -15.11 5.55 -16.32
CA LYS A 165 -14.44 4.62 -17.25
C LYS A 165 -14.27 5.36 -18.59
N GLY A 166 -13.05 5.45 -19.11
CA GLY A 166 -12.72 6.32 -20.24
C GLY A 166 -13.65 6.16 -21.45
N ASN A 167 -14.07 7.28 -22.03
CA ASN A 167 -14.78 7.30 -23.31
C ASN A 167 -13.92 8.00 -24.36
N SER A 168 -13.56 7.29 -25.43
CA SER A 168 -13.19 7.91 -26.70
C SER A 168 -14.47 8.30 -27.44
N ARG A 169 -15.06 9.45 -27.10
CA ARG A 169 -15.88 10.16 -28.09
C ARG A 169 -14.92 11.01 -28.92
N ARG A 170 -14.47 10.47 -30.07
CA ARG A 170 -14.11 11.34 -31.19
C ARG A 170 -15.41 11.91 -31.75
N THR A 171 -15.89 13.01 -31.20
CA THR A 171 -16.65 13.95 -32.03
C THR A 171 -15.60 14.78 -32.75
N HIS A 172 -15.40 14.48 -34.04
CA HIS A 172 -14.75 15.39 -34.97
C HIS A 172 -15.56 16.69 -34.99
N GLY A 173 -15.24 17.62 -34.09
CA GLY A 173 -15.64 19.01 -34.20
C GLY A 173 -14.65 19.68 -35.14
N LEU A 174 -14.99 19.69 -36.43
CA LEU A 174 -14.41 20.61 -37.38
C LEU A 174 -14.58 22.03 -36.82
N VAL A 175 -13.50 22.65 -36.37
CA VAL A 175 -13.41 24.10 -36.31
C VAL A 175 -12.45 24.49 -37.42
N ARG A 176 -13.04 24.96 -38.53
CA ARG A 176 -12.32 25.62 -39.62
C ARG A 176 -11.67 26.91 -39.08
N PRO A 177 -10.51 27.31 -39.61
CA PRO A 177 -9.93 28.60 -39.30
C PRO A 177 -10.77 29.72 -39.92
N LEU A 178 -10.97 30.78 -39.15
CA LEU A 178 -10.96 32.16 -39.63
C LEU A 178 -9.90 32.90 -38.82
#